data_AF-A0A8H2PT02-F1
#
_entry.id   AF-A0A8H2PT02-F1
#
_cell.length_a   1.000
_cell.length_b   1.000
_cell.length_c   1.000
_cell.angle_alpha   90.00
_cell.angle_beta   90.00
_cell.angle_gamma   90.00
#
_symmetry.space_group_name_H-M   'P 1'
#
loop_
_entity.id
_entity.type
_entity.pdbx_description
1 polymer ?
#
loop_
_entity_poly.entity_id
_entity_poly.type
_entity_poly.pdbx_seq_one_letter_code
_entity_poly.pdbx_strand_id
1 'polypeptide(L)'
;MESDGNKTGSRFANTPTPSPEDAAEQLKAQHNVQDQMKRRAPSRGSSWLSLWGAALMSSYIGVFLATFPALSTTDDTTDTFNFTQTGLLVFPVLLYSSLVVGAREHFSIRTRPTRRSTIAYALLVAAFIALLALRITGTQYPWWVNPLLPIVLFAVLAASHIARLLGRLREEGAATTPRPALRNSVRWNTVGIGVASGALVSSSTLPVPFSIATIIAMVWVVVSVLGAQTIWGLTRTGYEWGAAQWIAFGLTVSAMFGVSVLAPHVNFLTITSTIAIGVAIFLLMLAASVLPPGGKSRP
;
A
#
# COMPACT_ATOMS: atom_id res chain seq x y z
N MET A 1 15.00 49.25 34.65
CA MET A 1 13.56 48.90 34.73
C MET A 1 12.83 49.95 33.92
N GLU A 2 12.72 49.72 32.62
CA GLU A 2 12.14 50.67 31.66
C GLU A 2 11.00 49.93 30.96
N SER A 3 9.80 50.42 31.21
CA SER A 3 8.54 49.81 30.81
C SER A 3 8.17 50.29 29.42
N ASP A 4 8.56 49.54 28.39
CA ASP A 4 8.13 49.78 27.02
C ASP A 4 6.64 49.45 26.86
N GLY A 5 5.83 50.50 26.97
CA GLY A 5 4.39 50.50 26.70
C GLY A 5 4.11 50.15 25.23
N ASN A 6 3.80 48.88 25.01
CA ASN A 6 3.51 48.30 23.71
C ASN A 6 2.21 48.88 23.10
N LYS A 7 2.36 49.82 22.17
CA LYS A 7 1.31 50.38 21.32
C LYS A 7 0.89 49.38 20.23
N THR A 8 0.18 48.33 20.59
CA THR A 8 -0.44 47.37 19.64
C THR A 8 -1.91 47.70 19.29
N GLY A 9 -2.40 48.89 19.67
CA GLY A 9 -3.74 49.35 19.31
C GLY A 9 -3.73 50.17 18.00
N SER A 10 -4.52 49.75 17.01
CA SER A 10 -4.99 50.53 15.83
C SER A 10 -4.40 50.25 14.44
N ARG A 11 -3.66 49.16 14.18
CA ARG A 11 -3.19 48.85 12.80
C ARG A 11 -4.19 48.05 11.92
N PHE A 12 -5.44 47.91 12.35
CA PHE A 12 -6.47 47.15 11.61
C PHE A 12 -7.61 48.01 11.03
N ALA A 13 -7.57 49.34 11.16
CA ALA A 13 -8.76 50.17 10.89
C ALA A 13 -9.07 50.49 9.42
N ASN A 14 -8.18 50.19 8.46
CA ASN A 14 -8.42 50.51 7.04
C ASN A 14 -7.93 49.39 6.12
N THR A 15 -8.59 48.22 6.15
CA THR A 15 -8.56 47.36 4.97
C THR A 15 -9.64 47.89 4.03
N PRO A 16 -9.29 48.54 2.91
CA PRO A 16 -10.30 48.99 1.96
C PRO A 16 -11.15 47.80 1.55
N THR A 17 -12.48 47.95 1.63
CA THR A 17 -13.42 46.96 1.13
C THR A 17 -13.03 46.62 -0.31
N PRO A 18 -12.76 45.33 -0.63
CA PRO A 18 -12.30 44.93 -1.96
C PRO A 18 -13.30 45.40 -3.01
N SER A 19 -12.80 46.03 -4.07
CA SER A 19 -13.62 46.46 -5.19
C SER A 19 -14.31 45.24 -5.83
N PRO A 20 -15.53 45.36 -6.38
CA PRO A 20 -16.15 44.31 -7.18
C PRO A 20 -15.22 43.77 -8.28
N GLU A 21 -14.34 44.62 -8.82
CA GLU A 21 -13.34 44.25 -9.82
C GLU A 21 -12.24 43.33 -9.25
N ASP A 22 -11.73 43.61 -8.05
CA ASP A 22 -10.74 42.77 -7.37
C ASP A 22 -11.31 41.38 -7.07
N ALA A 23 -12.58 41.32 -6.67
CA ALA A 23 -13.27 40.05 -6.41
C ALA A 23 -13.43 39.21 -7.70
N ALA A 24 -13.75 39.86 -8.82
CA ALA A 24 -13.84 39.19 -10.12
C ALA A 24 -12.47 38.68 -10.61
N GLU A 25 -11.40 39.45 -10.39
CA GLU A 25 -10.04 39.04 -10.74
C GLU A 25 -9.56 37.87 -9.88
N GLN A 26 -9.82 37.89 -8.57
CA GLN A 26 -9.51 36.77 -7.67
C GLN A 26 -10.26 35.49 -8.05
N LEU A 27 -11.54 35.59 -8.43
CA LEU A 27 -12.33 34.46 -8.94
C LEU A 27 -11.74 33.88 -10.23
N LYS A 28 -11.30 34.74 -11.15
CA LYS A 28 -10.66 34.33 -12.41
C LYS A 28 -9.29 33.68 -12.17
N ALA A 29 -8.48 34.26 -11.29
CA ALA A 29 -7.21 33.68 -10.88
C ALA A 29 -7.41 32.31 -10.22
N GLN A 30 -8.41 32.17 -9.35
CA GLN A 30 -8.76 30.90 -8.73
C GLN A 30 -9.22 29.87 -9.76
N HIS A 31 -10.05 30.25 -10.74
CA HIS A 31 -10.44 29.36 -11.84
C HIS A 31 -9.25 28.92 -12.68
N ASN A 32 -8.34 29.84 -13.03
CA ASN A 32 -7.13 29.52 -13.78
C ASN A 32 -6.22 28.56 -13.02
N VAL A 33 -6.02 28.77 -11.72
CA VAL A 33 -5.25 27.86 -10.86
C VAL A 33 -5.94 26.50 -10.77
N GLN A 34 -7.27 26.46 -10.59
CA GLN A 34 -8.02 25.21 -10.59
C GLN A 34 -7.93 24.47 -11.92
N ASP A 35 -8.01 25.17 -13.05
CA ASP A 35 -7.94 24.56 -14.37
C ASP A 35 -6.52 24.11 -14.71
N GLN A 36 -5.49 24.84 -14.28
CA GLN A 36 -4.12 24.37 -14.34
C GLN A 36 -3.91 23.14 -13.44
N MET A 37 -4.51 23.11 -12.24
CA MET A 37 -4.48 21.93 -11.37
C MET A 37 -5.26 20.74 -11.97
N LYS A 38 -6.38 20.96 -12.65
CA LYS A 38 -7.14 19.92 -13.38
C LYS A 38 -6.37 19.41 -14.61
N ARG A 39 -5.63 20.28 -15.28
CA ARG A 39 -4.80 19.96 -16.46
C ARG A 39 -3.47 19.32 -16.09
N ARG A 40 -2.98 19.49 -14.86
CA ARG A 40 -1.82 18.74 -14.34
C ARG A 40 -2.19 17.27 -14.25
N ALA A 41 -1.82 16.57 -15.31
CA ALA A 41 -2.07 15.18 -15.49
C ALA A 41 -1.43 14.39 -14.31
N PRO A 42 -2.10 13.35 -13.77
CA PRO A 42 -1.60 12.61 -12.60
C PRO A 42 -0.18 12.10 -12.87
N SER A 43 0.70 12.21 -11.86
CA SER A 43 2.11 11.83 -12.00
C SER A 43 2.26 10.35 -12.36
N ARG A 44 3.35 9.97 -13.05
CA ARG A 44 3.64 8.56 -13.37
C ARG A 44 3.69 7.70 -12.10
N GLY A 45 4.24 8.25 -11.02
CA GLY A 45 4.29 7.59 -9.72
C GLY A 45 2.91 7.28 -9.13
N SER A 46 1.93 8.17 -9.31
CA SER A 46 0.53 7.89 -8.94
C SER A 46 -0.03 6.70 -9.69
N SER A 47 0.18 6.62 -11.02
CA SER A 47 -0.33 5.50 -11.82
C SER A 47 0.34 4.18 -11.44
N TRP A 48 1.64 4.22 -11.13
CA TRP A 48 2.39 3.08 -10.64
C TRP A 48 1.89 2.59 -9.27
N LEU A 49 1.66 3.51 -8.33
CA LEU A 49 1.10 3.18 -7.01
C LEU A 49 -0.30 2.56 -7.12
N SER A 50 -1.15 3.11 -7.99
CA SER A 50 -2.47 2.53 -8.26
C SER A 50 -2.38 1.13 -8.87
N LEU A 51 -1.42 0.88 -9.76
CA LEU A 51 -1.17 -0.43 -10.33
C LEU A 51 -0.74 -1.44 -9.25
N TRP A 52 0.15 -1.02 -8.33
CA TRP A 52 0.53 -1.83 -7.17
C TRP A 52 -0.65 -2.15 -6.25
N GLY A 53 -1.52 -1.17 -5.99
CA GLY A 53 -2.73 -1.39 -5.21
C GLY A 53 -3.70 -2.36 -5.87
N ALA A 54 -3.88 -2.26 -7.18
CA ALA A 54 -4.67 -3.20 -7.96
C ALA A 54 -4.07 -4.61 -7.90
N ALA A 55 -2.77 -4.74 -8.08
CA ALA A 55 -2.04 -6.01 -8.00
C ALA A 55 -2.19 -6.64 -6.61
N LEU A 56 -1.95 -5.88 -5.54
CA LEU A 56 -2.02 -6.36 -4.16
C LEU A 56 -3.44 -6.76 -3.74
N MET A 57 -4.46 -5.97 -4.11
CA MET A 57 -5.84 -6.31 -3.79
C MET A 57 -6.31 -7.55 -4.55
N SER A 58 -5.93 -7.64 -5.83
CA SER A 58 -6.20 -8.81 -6.65
C SER A 58 -5.54 -10.06 -6.09
N SER A 59 -4.24 -10.00 -5.81
CA SER A 59 -3.51 -11.15 -5.26
C SER A 59 -4.03 -11.53 -3.88
N TYR A 60 -4.37 -10.56 -3.02
CA TYR A 60 -5.00 -10.83 -1.73
C TYR A 60 -6.31 -11.61 -1.89
N ILE A 61 -7.23 -11.17 -2.75
CA ILE A 61 -8.50 -11.88 -2.99
C ILE A 61 -8.25 -13.27 -3.57
N GLY A 62 -7.33 -13.39 -4.54
CA GLY A 62 -7.00 -14.68 -5.15
C GLY A 62 -6.43 -15.67 -4.14
N VAL A 63 -5.51 -15.21 -3.29
CA VAL A 63 -4.92 -16.04 -2.24
C VAL A 63 -5.96 -16.39 -1.19
N PHE A 64 -6.77 -15.43 -0.75
CA PHE A 64 -7.84 -15.66 0.22
C PHE A 64 -8.83 -16.72 -0.28
N LEU A 65 -9.24 -16.64 -1.55
CA LEU A 65 -10.08 -17.68 -2.16
C LEU A 65 -9.33 -19.01 -2.30
N ALA A 66 -8.01 -19.03 -2.51
CA ALA A 66 -7.26 -20.28 -2.59
C ALA A 66 -7.14 -20.97 -1.21
N THR A 67 -6.95 -20.19 -0.14
CA THR A 67 -6.70 -20.71 1.20
C THR A 67 -7.98 -21.06 1.98
N PHE A 68 -9.12 -20.43 1.67
CA PHE A 68 -10.37 -20.62 2.41
C PHE A 68 -10.90 -22.07 2.55
N PRO A 69 -10.74 -23.02 1.61
CA PRO A 69 -11.18 -24.41 1.81
C PRO A 69 -10.61 -25.08 3.05
N ALA A 70 -9.35 -24.75 3.37
CA ALA A 70 -8.64 -25.35 4.49
C ALA A 70 -9.24 -24.91 5.83
N LEU A 71 -9.97 -23.77 5.86
CA LEU A 71 -10.60 -23.23 7.06
C LEU A 71 -11.93 -23.91 7.43
N SER A 72 -12.61 -24.54 6.47
CA SER A 72 -13.98 -25.05 6.64
C SER A 72 -14.08 -26.54 6.97
N THR A 73 -12.98 -27.30 6.95
CA THR A 73 -12.95 -28.69 7.40
C THR A 73 -12.81 -28.74 8.92
N THR A 74 -13.91 -29.09 9.58
CA THR A 74 -14.20 -29.02 11.02
C THR A 74 -13.44 -30.03 11.90
N ASP A 75 -12.22 -30.43 11.54
CA ASP A 75 -11.39 -31.24 12.43
C ASP A 75 -10.68 -30.32 13.44
N ASP A 76 -10.86 -30.56 14.74
CA ASP A 76 -10.34 -29.74 15.88
C ASP A 76 -8.83 -29.42 15.86
N THR A 77 -8.06 -30.06 14.98
CA THR A 77 -6.61 -29.79 14.82
C THR A 77 -6.30 -28.70 13.79
N THR A 78 -7.30 -28.20 13.06
CA THR A 78 -7.13 -27.28 11.91
C THR A 78 -7.06 -25.80 12.33
N ASP A 79 -7.47 -25.45 13.55
CA ASP A 79 -7.58 -24.06 14.02
C ASP A 79 -6.25 -23.30 14.05
N THR A 80 -5.15 -23.99 14.34
CA THR A 80 -3.83 -23.35 14.44
C THR A 80 -3.29 -22.93 13.07
N PHE A 81 -3.55 -23.73 12.03
CA PHE A 81 -3.06 -23.46 10.68
C PHE A 81 -3.77 -22.26 10.02
N ASN A 82 -5.04 -22.11 10.35
CA ASN A 82 -5.91 -21.01 9.94
C ASN A 82 -5.41 -19.65 10.44
N PHE A 83 -4.93 -19.61 11.68
CA PHE A 83 -4.34 -18.41 12.27
C PHE A 83 -3.06 -17.98 11.53
N THR A 84 -2.18 -18.95 11.21
CA THR A 84 -0.92 -18.66 10.49
C THR A 84 -1.17 -18.06 9.11
N GLN A 85 -2.06 -18.66 8.33
CA GLN A 85 -2.39 -18.14 7.00
C GLN A 85 -2.99 -16.74 7.08
N THR A 86 -3.93 -16.53 8.00
CA THR A 86 -4.58 -15.23 8.18
C THR A 86 -3.57 -14.16 8.56
N GLY A 87 -2.64 -14.44 9.47
CA GLY A 87 -1.57 -13.51 9.87
C GLY A 87 -0.67 -13.11 8.69
N LEU A 88 -0.26 -14.09 7.87
CA LEU A 88 0.55 -13.84 6.67
C LEU A 88 -0.17 -13.02 5.59
N LEU A 89 -1.51 -13.05 5.55
CA LEU A 89 -2.32 -12.29 4.60
C LEU A 89 -2.66 -10.89 5.10
N VAL A 90 -3.08 -10.77 6.36
CA VAL A 90 -3.54 -9.52 6.95
C VAL A 90 -2.38 -8.54 7.13
N PHE A 91 -1.22 -9.01 7.59
CA PHE A 91 -0.09 -8.15 7.89
C PHE A 91 0.39 -7.31 6.69
N PRO A 92 0.66 -7.88 5.50
CA PRO A 92 1.01 -7.10 4.31
C PRO A 92 -0.05 -6.08 3.89
N VAL A 93 -1.33 -6.42 4.04
CA VAL A 93 -2.45 -5.53 3.68
C VAL A 93 -2.52 -4.35 4.62
N LEU A 94 -2.32 -4.55 5.92
CA LEU A 94 -2.27 -3.47 6.89
C LEU A 94 -1.08 -2.55 6.62
N LEU A 95 0.11 -3.10 6.39
CA LEU A 95 1.29 -2.32 6.02
C LEU A 95 1.05 -1.51 4.75
N TYR A 96 0.55 -2.14 3.69
CA TYR A 96 0.24 -1.46 2.44
C TYR A 96 -0.76 -0.33 2.66
N SER A 97 -1.81 -0.56 3.45
CA SER A 97 -2.84 0.44 3.76
C SER A 97 -2.26 1.65 4.49
N SER A 98 -1.31 1.45 5.41
CA SER A 98 -0.64 2.57 6.09
C SER A 98 0.38 3.30 5.19
N LEU A 99 1.17 2.56 4.41
CA LEU A 99 2.19 3.11 3.52
C LEU A 99 1.55 3.90 2.36
N VAL A 100 0.45 3.41 1.78
CA VAL A 100 -0.19 4.04 0.63
C VAL A 100 -0.78 5.41 0.97
N VAL A 101 -1.15 5.67 2.22
CA VAL A 101 -1.64 6.99 2.66
C VAL A 101 -0.57 8.05 2.42
N GLY A 102 0.65 7.83 2.93
CA GLY A 102 1.74 8.80 2.73
C GLY A 102 2.25 8.85 1.30
N ALA A 103 2.22 7.73 0.58
CA ALA A 103 2.54 7.73 -0.85
C ALA A 103 1.55 8.57 -1.67
N ARG A 104 0.26 8.54 -1.31
CA ARG A 104 -0.77 9.38 -1.96
C ARG A 104 -0.58 10.86 -1.66
N GLU A 105 -0.18 11.21 -0.45
CA GLU A 105 0.17 12.58 -0.06
C GLU A 105 1.33 13.11 -0.91
N HIS A 106 2.38 12.30 -1.10
CA HIS A 106 3.54 12.66 -1.94
C HIS A 106 3.16 13.03 -3.37
N PHE A 107 2.19 12.31 -3.94
CA PHE A 107 1.73 12.56 -5.30
C PHE A 107 0.57 13.58 -5.37
N SER A 108 0.15 14.17 -4.25
CA SER A 108 -0.95 15.15 -4.16
C SER A 108 -2.22 14.71 -4.91
N ILE A 109 -2.53 13.41 -4.85
CA ILE A 109 -3.58 12.82 -5.67
C ILE A 109 -4.94 13.13 -5.05
N ARG A 110 -5.64 14.11 -5.61
CA ARG A 110 -7.08 14.32 -5.37
C ARG A 110 -7.90 13.71 -6.50
N THR A 111 -7.78 12.40 -6.71
CA THR A 111 -8.65 11.70 -7.68
C THR A 111 -9.96 11.36 -7.00
N ARG A 112 -11.06 11.98 -7.45
CA ARG A 112 -12.40 11.50 -7.12
C ARG A 112 -12.64 10.20 -7.89
N PRO A 113 -13.06 9.10 -7.23
CA PRO A 113 -13.43 7.88 -7.92
C PRO A 113 -14.59 8.20 -8.87
N THR A 114 -14.51 7.71 -10.11
CA THR A 114 -15.60 7.86 -11.07
C THR A 114 -16.77 6.96 -10.68
N ARG A 115 -18.01 7.37 -10.95
CA ARG A 115 -19.19 6.54 -10.65
C ARG A 115 -19.08 5.14 -11.26
N ARG A 116 -18.53 5.03 -12.48
CA ARG A 116 -18.27 3.75 -13.16
C ARG A 116 -17.28 2.87 -12.40
N SER A 117 -16.15 3.42 -11.94
CA SER A 117 -15.18 2.66 -11.13
C SER A 117 -15.77 2.21 -9.80
N THR A 118 -16.62 3.04 -9.17
CA THR A 118 -17.31 2.67 -7.93
C THR A 118 -18.29 1.53 -8.15
N ILE A 119 -19.08 1.57 -9.22
CA ILE A 119 -20.01 0.49 -9.57
C ILE A 119 -19.24 -0.80 -9.86
N ALA A 120 -18.18 -0.73 -10.67
CA ALA A 120 -17.35 -1.89 -10.99
C ALA A 120 -16.72 -2.51 -9.73
N TYR A 121 -16.23 -1.67 -8.82
CA TYR A 121 -15.72 -2.11 -7.52
C TYR A 121 -16.80 -2.78 -6.67
N ALA A 122 -17.99 -2.18 -6.58
CA ALA A 122 -19.11 -2.75 -5.83
C ALA A 122 -19.55 -4.12 -6.39
N LEU A 123 -19.58 -4.26 -7.72
CA LEU A 123 -19.88 -5.54 -8.39
C LEU A 123 -18.82 -6.60 -8.09
N LEU A 124 -17.54 -6.23 -8.09
CA LEU A 124 -16.45 -7.17 -7.78
C LEU A 124 -16.45 -7.59 -6.31
N VAL A 125 -16.76 -6.67 -5.39
CA VAL A 125 -16.98 -6.98 -3.97
C VAL A 125 -18.18 -7.91 -3.81
N ALA A 126 -19.29 -7.65 -4.50
CA ALA A 126 -20.46 -8.52 -4.47
C ALA A 126 -20.15 -9.92 -5.03
N ALA A 127 -19.41 -10.01 -6.13
CA ALA A 127 -18.96 -11.29 -6.69
C ALA A 127 -18.05 -12.05 -5.71
N PHE A 128 -17.12 -11.37 -5.06
CA PHE A 128 -16.27 -11.96 -4.01
C PHE A 128 -17.10 -12.49 -2.84
N ILE A 129 -18.05 -11.70 -2.33
CA ILE A 129 -18.95 -12.11 -1.23
C ILE A 129 -19.80 -13.30 -1.67
N ALA A 130 -20.31 -13.32 -2.90
CA ALA A 130 -21.09 -14.43 -3.44
C ALA A 130 -20.25 -15.72 -3.54
N LEU A 131 -19.02 -15.66 -4.04
CA LEU A 131 -18.11 -16.81 -4.08
C LEU A 131 -17.75 -17.30 -2.67
N LEU A 132 -17.54 -16.36 -1.74
CA LEU A 132 -17.30 -16.70 -0.34
C LEU A 132 -18.50 -17.41 0.28
N ALA A 133 -19.71 -16.90 0.07
CA ALA A 133 -20.95 -17.51 0.55
C ALA A 133 -21.17 -18.90 -0.05
N LEU A 134 -21.00 -19.05 -1.38
CA LEU A 134 -21.09 -20.35 -2.06
C LEU A 134 -20.09 -21.35 -1.49
N ARG A 135 -18.89 -20.88 -1.12
CA ARG A 135 -17.87 -21.74 -0.53
C ARG A 135 -18.21 -22.14 0.91
N ILE A 136 -18.72 -21.21 1.72
CA ILE A 136 -19.18 -21.48 3.09
C ILE A 136 -20.35 -22.49 3.07
N THR A 137 -21.26 -22.39 2.11
CA THR A 137 -22.38 -23.34 1.98
C THR A 137 -21.97 -24.70 1.40
N GLY A 138 -20.69 -24.91 1.08
CA GLY A 138 -20.20 -26.14 0.46
C GLY A 138 -20.70 -26.35 -0.98
N THR A 139 -21.20 -25.29 -1.63
CA THR A 139 -21.69 -25.38 -3.01
C THR A 139 -20.51 -25.52 -3.96
N GLN A 140 -20.48 -26.61 -4.73
CA GLN A 140 -19.45 -26.81 -5.75
C GLN A 140 -19.67 -25.84 -6.92
N TYR A 141 -18.61 -25.14 -7.30
CA TYR A 141 -18.55 -24.33 -8.51
C TYR A 141 -17.26 -24.65 -9.26
N PRO A 142 -17.17 -24.32 -10.56
CA PRO A 142 -15.99 -24.63 -11.35
C PRO A 142 -14.73 -23.96 -10.78
N TRP A 143 -13.67 -24.74 -10.59
CA TRP A 143 -12.43 -24.27 -9.94
C TRP A 143 -11.77 -23.08 -10.65
N TRP A 144 -11.95 -22.95 -11.97
CA TRP A 144 -11.40 -21.86 -12.77
C TRP A 144 -11.96 -20.48 -12.40
N VAL A 145 -13.10 -20.41 -11.71
CA VAL A 145 -13.70 -19.15 -11.24
C VAL A 145 -12.81 -18.47 -10.19
N ASN A 146 -12.10 -19.26 -9.38
CA ASN A 146 -11.21 -18.76 -8.32
C ASN A 146 -10.07 -17.88 -8.84
N PRO A 147 -9.27 -18.31 -9.85
CA PRO A 147 -8.27 -17.44 -10.46
C PRO A 147 -8.88 -16.40 -11.41
N LEU A 148 -10.07 -16.65 -11.99
CA LEU A 148 -10.70 -15.68 -12.90
C LEU A 148 -11.08 -14.38 -12.18
N LEU A 149 -11.67 -14.46 -10.98
CA LEU A 149 -12.08 -13.26 -10.24
C LEU A 149 -10.93 -12.27 -9.97
N PRO A 150 -9.78 -12.66 -9.39
CA PRO A 150 -8.66 -11.75 -9.18
C PRO A 150 -8.10 -11.23 -10.51
N ILE A 151 -8.02 -12.05 -11.57
CA ILE A 151 -7.58 -11.59 -12.90
C ILE A 151 -8.49 -10.47 -13.43
N VAL A 152 -9.82 -10.67 -13.36
CA VAL A 152 -10.81 -9.67 -13.78
C VAL A 152 -10.73 -8.42 -12.90
N LEU A 153 -10.60 -8.58 -11.59
CA LEU A 153 -10.44 -7.48 -10.64
C LEU A 153 -9.18 -6.66 -10.96
N PHE A 154 -8.05 -7.32 -11.19
CA PHE A 154 -6.82 -6.68 -11.60
C PHE A 154 -7.03 -5.93 -12.92
N ALA A 155 -7.60 -6.58 -13.94
CA ALA A 155 -7.84 -5.96 -15.24
C ALA A 155 -8.72 -4.70 -15.10
N VAL A 156 -9.82 -4.76 -14.34
CA VAL A 156 -10.73 -3.63 -14.13
C VAL A 156 -10.04 -2.48 -13.40
N LEU A 157 -9.28 -2.77 -12.33
CA LEU A 157 -8.59 -1.75 -11.53
C LEU A 157 -7.39 -1.17 -12.28
N ALA A 158 -6.62 -2.00 -12.99
CA ALA A 158 -5.37 -1.63 -13.64
C ALA A 158 -5.56 -1.04 -15.04
N ALA A 159 -6.60 -1.43 -15.80
CA ALA A 159 -6.75 -1.05 -17.21
C ALA A 159 -6.65 0.45 -17.45
N SER A 160 -7.33 1.25 -16.62
CA SER A 160 -7.30 2.72 -16.76
C SER A 160 -5.92 3.31 -16.49
N HIS A 161 -5.13 2.70 -15.61
CA HIS A 161 -3.78 3.15 -15.27
C HIS A 161 -2.75 2.67 -16.30
N ILE A 162 -2.91 1.45 -16.82
CA ILE A 162 -2.10 0.89 -17.90
C ILE A 162 -2.27 1.70 -19.18
N ALA A 163 -3.52 1.99 -19.58
CA ALA A 163 -3.80 2.80 -20.77
C ALA A 163 -3.14 4.19 -20.69
N ARG A 164 -3.15 4.81 -19.50
CA ARG A 164 -2.47 6.10 -19.27
C ARG A 164 -0.95 5.99 -19.31
N LEU A 165 -0.37 4.92 -18.75
CA LEU A 165 1.06 4.68 -18.79
C LEU A 165 1.54 4.45 -20.23
N LEU A 166 0.81 3.66 -21.02
CA LEU A 166 1.13 3.39 -22.42
C LEU A 166 1.00 4.64 -23.30
N GLY A 167 -0.04 5.46 -23.08
CA GLY A 167 -0.24 6.69 -23.85
C GLY A 167 0.85 7.75 -23.63
N ARG A 168 1.52 7.77 -22.47
CA ARG A 168 2.50 8.81 -22.09
C ARG A 168 3.96 8.43 -22.27
N LEU A 169 4.26 7.22 -22.73
CA LEU A 169 5.65 6.84 -23.06
C LEU A 169 6.28 7.77 -24.13
N ARG A 170 5.46 8.56 -24.84
CA ARG A 170 5.88 9.37 -25.98
C ARG A 170 6.26 10.82 -25.67
N GLU A 171 5.90 11.38 -24.50
CA GLU A 171 5.94 12.85 -24.32
C GLU A 171 6.91 13.41 -23.27
N GLU A 172 7.48 12.63 -22.34
CA GLU A 172 8.24 13.24 -21.23
C GLU A 172 9.59 12.56 -20.94
N GLY A 173 10.65 13.15 -21.50
CA GLY A 173 12.01 13.13 -20.93
C GLY A 173 12.10 14.06 -19.72
N ALA A 174 11.28 13.82 -18.70
CA ALA A 174 11.30 14.63 -17.48
C ALA A 174 12.65 14.44 -16.76
N ALA A 175 13.44 15.51 -16.67
CA ALA A 175 14.69 15.55 -15.95
C ALA A 175 14.47 15.02 -14.53
N THR A 176 15.03 13.84 -14.26
CA THR A 176 14.87 13.17 -12.96
C THR A 176 15.76 13.90 -11.98
N THR A 177 15.18 14.79 -11.17
CA THR A 177 15.97 15.50 -10.16
C THR A 177 16.53 14.47 -9.18
N PRO A 178 17.86 14.42 -8.95
CA PRO A 178 18.46 13.51 -8.00
C PRO A 178 17.81 13.69 -6.63
N ARG A 179 17.25 12.61 -6.09
CA ARG A 179 16.66 12.66 -4.75
C ARG A 179 17.75 12.42 -3.70
N PRO A 180 17.74 13.17 -2.58
CA PRO A 180 18.65 12.90 -1.48
C PRO A 180 18.40 11.49 -0.92
N ALA A 181 19.41 10.97 -0.23
CA ALA A 181 19.32 9.66 0.41
C ALA A 181 18.17 9.60 1.44
N LEU A 182 17.58 8.41 1.62
CA LEU A 182 16.50 8.19 2.58
C LEU A 182 16.91 8.64 3.99
N ARG A 183 15.99 9.32 4.70
CA ARG A 183 16.20 9.70 6.10
C ARG A 183 16.34 8.45 6.96
N ASN A 184 17.16 8.51 8.01
CA ASN A 184 17.46 7.36 8.87
C ASN A 184 16.21 6.69 9.46
N SER A 185 15.18 7.47 9.84
CA SER A 185 13.93 6.89 10.37
C SER A 185 13.19 6.03 9.35
N VAL A 186 13.18 6.44 8.08
CA VAL A 186 12.57 5.67 6.98
C VAL A 186 13.35 4.39 6.68
N ARG A 187 14.69 4.46 6.78
CA ARG A 187 15.54 3.26 6.65
C ARG A 187 15.22 2.25 7.73
N TRP A 188 15.17 2.68 8.99
CA TRP A 188 14.83 1.82 10.13
C TRP A 188 13.43 1.22 10.02
N ASN A 189 12.43 1.98 9.58
CA ASN A 189 11.10 1.43 9.34
C ASN A 189 11.08 0.42 8.20
N THR A 190 11.84 0.67 7.12
CA THR A 190 11.96 -0.28 5.99
C THR A 190 12.62 -1.59 6.44
N VAL A 191 13.66 -1.50 7.27
CA VAL A 191 14.29 -2.67 7.93
C VAL A 191 13.29 -3.36 8.87
N GLY A 192 12.52 -2.59 9.65
CA GLY A 192 11.49 -3.11 10.56
C GLY A 192 10.41 -3.91 9.83
N ILE A 193 9.96 -3.44 8.66
CA ILE A 193 9.07 -4.21 7.76
C ILE A 193 9.73 -5.54 7.37
N GLY A 194 11.00 -5.50 6.98
CA GLY A 194 11.78 -6.69 6.63
C GLY A 194 11.92 -7.69 7.79
N VAL A 195 12.23 -7.21 9.00
CA VAL A 195 12.35 -8.02 10.21
C VAL A 195 11.00 -8.66 10.56
N ALA A 196 9.92 -7.87 10.61
CA ALA A 196 8.60 -8.37 10.95
C ALA A 196 8.09 -9.39 9.91
N SER A 197 8.20 -9.06 8.62
CA SER A 197 7.79 -9.98 7.53
C SER A 197 8.63 -11.25 7.52
N GLY A 198 9.96 -11.12 7.66
CA GLY A 198 10.87 -12.26 7.70
C GLY A 198 10.64 -13.16 8.90
N ALA A 199 10.39 -12.57 10.08
CA ALA A 199 10.07 -13.31 11.30
C ALA A 199 8.75 -14.08 11.16
N LEU A 200 7.70 -13.44 10.61
CA LEU A 200 6.42 -14.10 10.34
C LEU A 200 6.57 -15.29 9.39
N VAL A 201 7.33 -15.13 8.30
CA VAL A 201 7.56 -16.23 7.36
C VAL A 201 8.41 -17.34 7.99
N SER A 202 9.50 -16.99 8.67
CA SER A 202 10.41 -17.97 9.30
C SER A 202 9.72 -18.80 10.39
N SER A 203 8.78 -18.18 11.11
CA SER A 203 8.02 -18.84 12.18
C SER A 203 6.76 -19.54 11.69
N SER A 204 6.37 -19.41 10.42
CA SER A 204 5.08 -19.90 9.90
C SER A 204 4.85 -21.41 10.09
N THR A 205 5.90 -22.22 10.16
CA THR A 205 5.81 -23.66 10.43
C THR A 205 5.68 -24.02 11.92
N LEU A 206 5.80 -23.04 12.82
CA LEU A 206 5.81 -23.25 14.27
C LEU A 206 4.72 -22.38 14.93
N PRO A 207 3.63 -22.98 15.45
CA PRO A 207 2.49 -22.24 15.99
C PRO A 207 2.82 -21.18 17.04
N VAL A 208 3.58 -21.57 18.07
CA VAL A 208 3.88 -20.69 19.21
C VAL A 208 4.78 -19.52 18.79
N PRO A 209 5.93 -19.74 18.12
CA PRO A 209 6.74 -18.64 17.57
C PRO A 209 5.97 -17.73 16.62
N PHE A 210 5.10 -18.28 15.77
CA PHE A 210 4.30 -17.49 14.84
C PHE A 210 3.33 -16.57 15.55
N SER A 211 2.63 -17.06 16.58
CA SER A 211 1.71 -16.27 17.38
C SER A 211 2.43 -15.11 18.07
N ILE A 212 3.60 -15.37 18.67
CA ILE A 212 4.43 -14.32 19.29
C ILE A 212 4.87 -13.29 18.24
N ALA A 213 5.39 -13.75 17.09
CA ALA A 213 5.81 -12.87 16.00
C ALA A 213 4.66 -12.01 15.47
N THR A 214 3.46 -12.58 15.35
CA THR A 214 2.24 -11.89 14.91
C THR A 214 1.81 -10.83 15.90
N ILE A 215 1.78 -11.14 17.19
CA ILE A 215 1.44 -10.15 18.23
C ILE A 215 2.43 -8.98 18.19
N ILE A 216 3.74 -9.26 18.16
CA ILE A 216 4.78 -8.22 18.09
C ILE A 216 4.61 -7.37 16.82
N ALA A 217 4.42 -8.01 15.66
CA ALA A 217 4.24 -7.33 14.39
C ALA A 217 2.98 -6.44 14.38
N MET A 218 1.86 -6.92 14.95
CA MET A 218 0.61 -6.15 15.04
C MET A 218 0.75 -4.97 16.00
N VAL A 219 1.34 -5.16 17.18
CA VAL A 219 1.62 -4.07 18.12
C VAL A 219 2.50 -3.01 17.45
N TRP A 220 3.54 -3.43 16.73
CA TRP A 220 4.40 -2.51 15.99
C TRP A 220 3.65 -1.74 14.90
N VAL A 221 2.78 -2.41 14.12
CA VAL A 221 1.92 -1.74 13.12
C VAL A 221 1.00 -0.73 13.78
N VAL A 222 0.29 -1.11 14.85
CA VAL A 222 -0.63 -0.22 15.59
C VAL A 222 0.12 1.01 16.13
N VAL A 223 1.26 0.81 16.79
CA VAL A 223 2.09 1.92 17.29
C VAL A 223 2.54 2.82 16.15
N SER A 224 2.92 2.26 15.01
CA SER A 224 3.37 3.03 13.85
C SER A 224 2.25 3.80 13.15
N VAL A 225 1.01 3.29 13.21
CA VAL A 225 -0.19 3.96 12.69
C VAL A 225 -0.64 5.07 13.63
N LEU A 226 -0.68 4.83 14.94
CA LEU A 226 -1.00 5.85 15.94
C LEU A 226 0.06 6.97 15.94
N GLY A 227 1.32 6.60 15.71
CA GLY A 227 2.44 7.50 15.52
C GLY A 227 2.53 8.14 14.13
N ALA A 228 1.46 8.16 13.32
CA ALA A 228 1.50 8.66 11.93
C ALA A 228 2.06 10.09 11.79
N GLN A 229 1.84 10.96 12.80
CA GLN A 229 2.37 12.33 12.81
C GLN A 229 3.84 12.42 13.26
N THR A 230 4.41 11.33 13.77
CA THR A 230 5.78 11.29 14.27
C THR A 230 6.78 10.98 13.15
N ILE A 231 8.08 11.19 13.42
CA ILE A 231 9.17 10.85 12.49
C ILE A 231 9.28 9.35 12.17
N TRP A 232 8.63 8.50 12.98
CA TRP A 232 8.63 7.04 12.89
C TRP A 232 7.36 6.47 12.25
N GLY A 233 6.40 7.31 11.83
CA GLY A 233 5.16 6.83 11.22
C GLY A 233 5.36 6.07 9.90
N LEU A 234 4.53 5.05 9.66
CA LEU A 234 4.50 4.32 8.38
C LEU A 234 4.07 5.25 7.22
N THR A 235 3.21 6.23 7.49
CA THR A 235 2.81 7.24 6.50
C THR A 235 4.04 7.94 5.91
N ARG A 236 4.94 8.44 6.76
CA ARG A 236 6.17 9.10 6.30
C ARG A 236 7.08 8.16 5.50
N THR A 237 7.13 6.89 5.90
CA THR A 237 7.90 5.85 5.21
C THR A 237 7.39 5.67 3.77
N GLY A 238 6.08 5.54 3.59
CA GLY A 238 5.46 5.42 2.27
C GLY A 238 5.58 6.70 1.41
N TYR A 239 5.64 7.87 2.04
CA TYR A 239 5.90 9.15 1.36
C TYR A 239 7.29 9.21 0.73
N GLU A 240 8.33 8.79 1.48
CA GLU A 240 9.73 8.88 1.02
C GLU A 240 10.16 7.70 0.12
N TRP A 241 9.41 6.60 0.09
CA TRP A 241 9.72 5.42 -0.71
C TRP A 241 9.79 5.70 -2.22
N GLY A 242 10.86 5.18 -2.83
CA GLY A 242 11.06 5.16 -4.27
C GLY A 242 10.60 3.85 -4.91
N ALA A 243 10.80 3.74 -6.23
CA ALA A 243 10.40 2.55 -6.99
C ALA A 243 11.08 1.27 -6.47
N ALA A 244 12.36 1.35 -6.08
CA ALA A 244 13.10 0.19 -5.56
C ALA A 244 12.49 -0.36 -4.27
N GLN A 245 12.10 0.52 -3.34
CA GLN A 245 11.46 0.12 -2.07
C GLN A 245 10.08 -0.49 -2.31
N TRP A 246 9.29 0.10 -3.21
CA TRP A 246 7.99 -0.45 -3.60
C TRP A 246 8.12 -1.83 -4.28
N ILE A 247 9.13 -2.03 -5.13
CA ILE A 247 9.40 -3.34 -5.75
C ILE A 247 9.82 -4.36 -4.70
N ALA A 248 10.74 -4.01 -3.80
CA ALA A 248 11.19 -4.88 -2.71
C ALA A 248 10.02 -5.27 -1.77
N PHE A 249 9.16 -4.31 -1.44
CA PHE A 249 7.95 -4.58 -0.68
C PHE A 249 7.01 -5.50 -1.45
N GLY A 250 6.76 -5.25 -2.75
CA GLY A 250 5.93 -6.11 -3.58
C GLY A 250 6.42 -7.55 -3.68
N LEU A 251 7.74 -7.75 -3.81
CA LEU A 251 8.38 -9.07 -3.77
C LEU A 251 8.20 -9.74 -2.41
N THR A 252 8.34 -8.97 -1.32
CA THR A 252 8.10 -9.44 0.05
C THR A 252 6.66 -9.92 0.23
N VAL A 253 5.67 -9.10 -0.17
CA VAL A 253 4.25 -9.47 -0.13
C VAL A 253 3.98 -10.72 -0.97
N SER A 254 4.56 -10.79 -2.17
CA SER A 254 4.41 -11.94 -3.07
C SER A 254 4.96 -13.22 -2.46
N ALA A 255 6.11 -13.15 -1.78
CA ALA A 255 6.69 -14.27 -1.05
C ALA A 255 5.80 -14.71 0.13
N MET A 256 5.28 -13.76 0.92
CA MET A 256 4.36 -14.07 2.03
C MET A 256 3.07 -14.74 1.53
N PHE A 257 2.49 -14.21 0.46
CA PHE A 257 1.30 -14.79 -0.18
C PHE A 257 1.60 -16.18 -0.78
N GLY A 258 2.75 -16.33 -1.43
CA GLY A 258 3.21 -17.62 -1.95
C GLY A 258 3.34 -18.67 -0.84
N VAL A 259 3.97 -18.33 0.30
CA VAL A 259 4.05 -19.22 1.46
C VAL A 259 2.65 -19.56 1.99
N SER A 260 1.76 -18.58 2.10
CA SER A 260 0.38 -18.80 2.56
C SER A 260 -0.40 -19.77 1.67
N VAL A 261 -0.26 -19.68 0.34
CA VAL A 261 -0.90 -20.59 -0.62
C VAL A 261 -0.23 -21.96 -0.65
N LEU A 262 1.09 -22.04 -0.55
CA LEU A 262 1.82 -23.29 -0.71
C LEU A 262 1.83 -24.15 0.55
N ALA A 263 1.74 -23.54 1.74
CA ALA A 263 1.79 -24.25 3.02
C ALA A 263 0.80 -25.42 3.15
N PRO A 264 -0.47 -25.32 2.72
CA PRO A 264 -1.43 -26.43 2.79
C PRO A 264 -1.18 -27.53 1.74
N HIS A 265 -0.50 -27.21 0.65
CA HIS A 265 -0.45 -28.07 -0.54
C HIS A 265 0.85 -28.81 -0.69
N VAL A 266 1.90 -28.42 0.06
CA VAL A 266 3.22 -28.90 -0.24
C VAL A 266 4.04 -29.29 0.99
N ASN A 267 4.41 -30.58 1.02
CA ASN A 267 5.24 -31.16 2.07
C ASN A 267 6.71 -30.65 2.06
N PHE A 268 7.17 -29.95 1.01
CA PHE A 268 8.54 -29.42 0.97
C PHE A 268 8.76 -28.18 1.84
N LEU A 269 7.69 -27.54 2.33
CA LEU A 269 7.79 -26.37 3.22
C LEU A 269 8.26 -26.79 4.62
N THR A 270 9.53 -27.18 4.66
CA THR A 270 10.26 -27.50 5.88
C THR A 270 10.61 -26.22 6.64
N ILE A 271 10.87 -26.36 7.94
CA ILE A 271 11.36 -25.27 8.80
C ILE A 271 12.58 -24.56 8.17
N THR A 272 13.48 -25.31 7.55
CA THR A 272 14.67 -24.76 6.88
C THR A 272 14.28 -23.87 5.70
N SER A 273 13.30 -24.29 4.89
CA SER A 273 12.85 -23.51 3.73
C SER A 273 12.17 -22.21 4.13
N THR A 274 11.33 -22.22 5.18
CA THR A 274 10.64 -21.02 5.66
C THR A 274 11.61 -20.03 6.31
N ILE A 275 12.60 -20.51 7.07
CA ILE A 275 13.70 -19.69 7.57
C ILE A 275 14.48 -19.05 6.42
N ALA A 276 14.85 -19.83 5.39
CA ALA A 276 15.59 -19.31 4.24
C ALA A 276 14.82 -18.20 3.50
N ILE A 277 13.52 -18.39 3.28
CA ILE A 277 12.65 -17.38 2.67
C ILE A 277 12.55 -16.13 3.57
N GLY A 278 12.38 -16.31 4.88
CA GLY A 278 12.31 -15.21 5.83
C GLY A 278 13.60 -14.38 5.89
N VAL A 279 14.77 -15.03 5.88
CA VAL A 279 16.08 -14.37 5.79
C VAL A 279 16.20 -13.62 4.46
N ALA A 280 15.79 -14.22 3.34
CA ALA A 280 15.82 -13.56 2.04
C ALA A 280 14.94 -12.29 2.01
N ILE A 281 13.74 -12.34 2.59
CA ILE A 281 12.86 -11.17 2.76
C ILE A 281 13.54 -10.07 3.57
N PHE A 282 14.14 -10.43 4.71
CA PHE A 282 14.86 -9.48 5.55
C PHE A 282 16.01 -8.81 4.79
N LEU A 283 16.86 -9.59 4.12
CA LEU A 283 17.99 -9.07 3.35
C LEU A 283 17.53 -8.19 2.18
N LEU A 284 16.44 -8.56 1.50
CA LEU A 284 15.86 -7.76 0.42
C LEU A 284 15.42 -6.38 0.91
N MET A 285 14.70 -6.32 2.03
CA MET A 285 14.24 -5.07 2.61
C MET A 285 15.39 -4.25 3.23
N LEU A 286 16.39 -4.92 3.81
CA LEU A 286 17.61 -4.28 4.28
C LEU A 286 18.37 -3.62 3.12
N ALA A 287 18.54 -4.33 2.00
CA ALA A 287 19.13 -3.78 0.79
C ALA A 287 18.30 -2.60 0.25
N ALA A 288 16.96 -2.72 0.22
CA ALA A 288 16.09 -1.63 -0.21
C ALA A 288 16.18 -0.39 0.68
N SER A 289 16.47 -0.56 1.97
CA SER A 289 16.59 0.55 2.93
C SER A 289 17.80 1.45 2.68
N VAL A 290 18.86 0.92 2.04
CA VAL A 290 20.09 1.67 1.75
C VAL A 290 20.10 2.26 0.34
N LEU A 291 19.23 1.77 -0.55
CA LEU A 291 19.12 2.28 -1.92
C LEU A 291 18.50 3.68 -1.95
N PRO A 292 19.03 4.62 -2.76
CA PRO A 292 18.40 5.92 -2.93
C PRO A 292 17.01 5.77 -3.57
N PRO A 293 16.04 6.64 -3.22
CA PRO A 293 14.66 6.53 -3.69
C PRO A 293 14.47 6.93 -5.17
N GLY A 294 15.55 7.15 -5.92
CA GLY A 294 15.54 7.51 -7.35
C GLY A 294 16.23 6.45 -8.21
N GLY A 295 15.52 5.92 -9.21
CA GLY A 295 16.11 5.11 -10.27
C GLY A 295 17.07 5.95 -11.11
N LYS A 296 18.18 5.32 -11.54
CA LYS A 296 19.33 5.93 -12.25
C LYS A 296 18.93 7.10 -13.16
N SER A 297 19.38 8.30 -12.82
CA SER A 297 19.77 9.26 -13.85
C SER A 297 20.95 8.62 -14.61
N ARG A 298 20.69 8.13 -15.84
CA ARG A 298 21.81 7.89 -16.76
C ARG A 298 22.45 9.27 -17.02
N PRO A 299 23.79 9.39 -16.89
CA PRO A 299 24.49 10.60 -17.32
C PRO A 299 24.31 10.83 -18.82
#